data_AF-A0A838JAU9-F1
#
_entry.id   AF-A0A838JAU9-F1
#
_cell.length_a   1.000
_cell.length_b   1.000
_cell.length_c   1.000
_cell.angle_alpha   90.00
_cell.angle_beta   90.00
_cell.angle_gamma   90.00
#
_symmetry.space_group_name_H-M   'P 1'
#
loop_
_entity.id
_entity.type
_entity.pdbx_description
1 polymer ?
#
loop_
_entity_poly.entity_id
_entity_poly.type
_entity_poly.pdbx_seq_one_letter_code
_entity_poly.pdbx_strand_id
1 'polypeptide(L)'
;MAYFRRSGGQIAMLALSILGVMISIYLTITHYDKQSLICSSSGLVNCERVLSSSYSVVPGTAIPISIPGLLWFCVLGALAFCAWRIWPERRSLLMAEVAWSSLGLLTVLYLVYAEIVRLDAICAWCTSLHVIILLSLIISVFLLSRPGEDEEMFDDEEEEEAPKVVAKRR
;
A
#
# COMPACT_ATOMS: atom_id res chain seq x y z
N MET A 1 13.52 -21.35 3.61
CA MET A 1 13.88 -19.95 3.20
C MET A 1 12.69 -19.11 2.71
N ALA A 2 11.51 -19.71 2.46
CA ALA A 2 10.31 -18.98 2.01
C ALA A 2 9.71 -18.04 3.08
N TYR A 3 9.79 -18.40 4.36
CA TYR A 3 9.32 -17.59 5.50
C TYR A 3 9.99 -16.21 5.58
N PHE A 4 11.31 -16.15 5.35
CA PHE A 4 12.07 -14.88 5.38
C PHE A 4 11.68 -13.96 4.21
N ARG A 5 11.29 -14.54 3.06
CA ARG A 5 10.93 -13.80 1.85
C ARG A 5 9.49 -13.28 1.91
N ARG A 6 8.56 -14.01 2.54
CA ARG A 6 7.18 -13.55 2.83
C ARG A 6 7.17 -12.43 3.88
N SER A 7 8.00 -12.57 4.91
CA SER A 7 8.22 -11.53 5.94
C SER A 7 8.79 -10.23 5.32
N GLY A 8 9.73 -10.35 4.38
CA GLY A 8 10.29 -9.18 3.69
C GLY A 8 9.24 -8.39 2.89
N GLY A 9 8.32 -9.07 2.22
CA GLY A 9 7.23 -8.42 1.47
C GLY A 9 6.27 -7.64 2.38
N GLN A 10 5.87 -8.24 3.51
CA GLN A 10 5.00 -7.59 4.48
C GLN A 10 5.68 -6.40 5.20
N ILE A 11 6.97 -6.52 5.52
CA ILE A 11 7.77 -5.41 6.06
C ILE A 11 7.87 -4.26 5.04
N ALA A 12 8.07 -4.57 3.76
CA ALA A 12 8.09 -3.57 2.70
C ALA A 12 6.73 -2.85 2.57
N MET A 13 5.61 -3.58 2.66
CA MET A 13 4.27 -2.98 2.67
C MET A 13 4.05 -2.07 3.89
N LEU A 14 4.48 -2.51 5.08
CA LEU A 14 4.43 -1.67 6.28
C LEU A 14 5.25 -0.39 6.12
N ALA A 15 6.48 -0.48 5.61
CA ALA A 15 7.32 0.69 5.37
C ALA A 15 6.68 1.65 4.37
N LEU A 16 6.12 1.13 3.26
CA LEU A 16 5.39 1.92 2.27
C LEU A 16 4.16 2.60 2.88
N SER A 17 3.42 1.90 3.74
CA SER A 17 2.24 2.46 4.40
C SER A 17 2.61 3.63 5.33
N ILE A 18 3.69 3.50 6.11
CA ILE A 18 4.18 4.55 7.00
C ILE A 18 4.63 5.77 6.18
N LEU A 19 5.38 5.55 5.11
CA LEU A 19 5.79 6.64 4.21
C LEU A 19 4.58 7.35 3.59
N GLY A 20 3.58 6.60 3.13
CA GLY A 20 2.33 7.15 2.62
C GLY A 20 1.58 7.99 3.65
N VAL A 21 1.44 7.49 4.88
CA VAL A 21 0.82 8.22 6.00
C VAL A 21 1.55 9.55 6.27
N MET A 22 2.89 9.52 6.35
CA MET A 22 3.70 10.72 6.59
C MET A 22 3.49 11.78 5.50
N ILE A 23 3.51 11.37 4.23
CA ILE A 23 3.28 12.26 3.09
C ILE A 23 1.83 12.80 3.12
N SER A 24 0.83 11.97 3.39
CA SER A 24 -0.58 12.39 3.48
C SER A 24 -0.81 13.39 4.61
N ILE A 25 -0.19 13.18 5.78
CA ILE A 25 -0.25 14.14 6.90
C ILE A 25 0.39 15.47 6.49
N TYR A 26 1.58 15.43 5.90
CA TYR A 26 2.27 16.63 5.42
C TYR A 26 1.38 17.42 4.44
N LEU A 27 0.80 16.76 3.43
CA LEU A 27 -0.08 17.42 2.46
C LEU A 27 -1.34 17.99 3.10
N THR A 28 -1.91 17.28 4.08
CA THR A 28 -3.10 17.76 4.81
C THR A 28 -2.80 19.04 5.56
N ILE A 29 -1.69 19.08 6.31
CA ILE A 29 -1.26 20.28 7.04
C ILE A 29 -1.00 21.43 6.07
N THR A 30 -0.24 21.18 4.98
CA THR A 30 0.10 22.22 4.01
C THR A 30 -1.12 22.76 3.27
N HIS A 31 -2.12 21.92 2.99
CA HIS A 31 -3.37 22.35 2.37
C HIS A 31 -4.16 23.31 3.27
N TYR A 32 -4.20 23.07 4.58
CA TYR A 32 -4.95 23.93 5.52
C TYR A 32 -4.18 25.20 5.92
N ASP A 33 -2.89 25.10 6.21
CA ASP A 33 -2.10 26.26 6.66
C ASP A 33 -1.62 27.16 5.50
N LYS A 34 -1.87 26.77 4.23
CA LYS A 34 -1.37 27.46 3.03
C LYS A 34 0.14 27.76 3.11
N GLN A 35 0.91 26.91 3.78
CA GLN A 35 2.36 27.08 3.86
C GLN A 35 3.00 26.89 2.50
N SER A 36 4.19 27.47 2.31
CA SER A 36 5.00 27.24 1.13
C SER A 36 5.33 25.74 1.01
N LEU A 37 4.79 25.12 -0.04
CA LEU A 37 5.08 23.73 -0.38
C LEU A 37 6.57 23.56 -0.63
N ILE A 38 7.16 22.47 -0.13
CA ILE A 38 8.51 22.05 -0.50
C ILE A 38 8.43 21.39 -1.88
N CYS A 39 8.12 22.19 -2.90
CA CYS A 39 7.96 21.80 -4.29
C CYS A 39 8.06 23.04 -5.18
N SER A 40 8.44 22.87 -6.44
CA SER A 40 8.40 23.96 -7.42
C SER A 40 6.98 24.51 -7.56
N SER A 41 6.85 25.83 -7.57
CA SER A 41 5.62 26.58 -7.88
C SER A 41 5.60 27.08 -9.33
N SER A 42 6.55 26.64 -10.17
CA SER A 42 6.70 27.09 -11.55
C SER A 42 7.00 25.93 -12.52
N GLY A 43 6.52 26.06 -13.76
CA GLY A 43 6.69 25.07 -14.82
C GLY A 43 5.67 23.91 -14.77
N LEU A 44 6.04 22.79 -15.38
CA LEU A 44 5.23 21.56 -15.47
C LEU A 44 5.04 20.87 -14.11
N VAL A 45 6.01 20.97 -13.20
CA VAL A 45 5.90 20.45 -11.84
C VAL A 45 5.43 21.60 -10.94
N ASN A 46 4.12 21.64 -10.66
CA ASN A 46 3.51 22.71 -9.89
C ASN A 46 2.52 22.14 -8.87
N CYS A 47 3.04 21.81 -7.68
CA CYS A 47 2.24 21.25 -6.61
C CYS A 47 1.18 22.23 -6.09
N GLU A 48 1.49 23.54 -6.10
CA GLU A 48 0.57 24.58 -5.62
C GLU A 48 -0.69 24.67 -6.50
N ARG A 49 -0.51 24.64 -7.83
CA ARG A 49 -1.63 24.61 -8.79
C ARG A 49 -2.50 23.36 -8.63
N VAL A 50 -1.90 22.20 -8.36
CA VAL A 50 -2.63 20.96 -8.15
C VAL A 50 -3.41 20.99 -6.82
N LEU A 51 -2.76 21.36 -5.71
CA LEU A 51 -3.38 21.37 -4.38
C LEU A 51 -4.43 22.48 -4.19
N SER A 52 -4.34 23.57 -4.94
CA SER A 52 -5.35 24.65 -4.91
C SER A 52 -6.53 24.44 -5.87
N SER A 53 -6.47 23.41 -6.72
CA SER A 53 -7.53 23.12 -7.70
C SER A 53 -8.76 22.48 -7.08
N SER A 54 -9.87 22.46 -7.81
CA SER A 54 -11.09 21.73 -7.41
C SER A 54 -10.91 20.21 -7.39
N TYR A 55 -9.81 19.66 -7.92
CA TYR A 55 -9.51 18.23 -7.90
C TYR A 55 -8.73 17.79 -6.66
N SER A 56 -8.23 18.74 -5.85
CA SER A 56 -7.55 18.43 -4.58
C SER A 56 -8.51 18.07 -3.45
N VAL A 57 -9.81 18.25 -3.68
CA VAL A 57 -10.89 17.85 -2.79
C VAL A 57 -11.66 16.69 -3.40
N VAL A 58 -12.25 15.85 -2.55
CA VAL A 58 -13.12 14.76 -3.00
C VAL A 58 -14.34 15.37 -3.71
N PRO A 59 -14.69 14.93 -4.93
CA PRO A 59 -15.80 15.50 -5.70
C PRO A 59 -17.09 15.60 -4.88
N GLY A 60 -17.64 16.81 -4.79
CA GLY A 60 -18.87 17.08 -4.04
C GLY A 60 -18.69 17.29 -2.53
N THR A 61 -17.45 17.34 -2.02
CA THR A 61 -17.16 17.63 -0.61
C THR A 61 -16.06 18.69 -0.47
N ALA A 62 -15.92 19.25 0.73
CA ALA A 62 -14.81 20.14 1.10
C ALA A 62 -13.60 19.38 1.70
N ILE A 63 -13.57 18.05 1.57
CA ILE A 63 -12.57 17.20 2.22
C ILE A 63 -11.37 17.04 1.27
N PRO A 64 -10.15 17.40 1.70
CA PRO A 64 -8.95 17.22 0.89
C PRO A 64 -8.73 15.74 0.56
N ILE A 65 -8.27 15.45 -0.65
CA ILE A 65 -8.02 14.08 -1.12
C ILE A 65 -6.88 13.40 -0.35
N SER A 66 -6.10 14.16 0.42
CA SER A 66 -5.10 13.65 1.35
C SER A 66 -5.69 12.85 2.51
N ILE A 67 -6.94 13.14 2.93
CA ILE A 67 -7.63 12.41 4.00
C ILE A 67 -8.04 10.99 3.60
N PRO A 68 -8.74 10.76 2.47
CA PRO A 68 -9.02 9.39 2.02
C PRO A 68 -7.72 8.63 1.68
N GLY A 69 -6.69 9.32 1.16
CA GLY A 69 -5.35 8.73 1.00
C GLY A 69 -4.75 8.25 2.32
N LEU A 70 -4.79 9.10 3.36
CA LEU A 70 -4.34 8.75 4.71
C LEU A 70 -5.08 7.50 5.24
N LEU A 71 -6.41 7.49 5.14
CA LEU A 71 -7.22 6.36 5.58
C LEU A 71 -6.85 5.09 4.82
N TRP A 72 -6.63 5.19 3.51
CA TRP A 72 -6.24 4.06 2.67
C TRP A 72 -4.90 3.47 3.11
N PHE A 73 -3.89 4.30 3.39
CA PHE A 73 -2.58 3.81 3.88
C PHE A 73 -2.69 3.20 5.27
N CYS A 74 -3.50 3.76 6.16
CA CYS A 74 -3.76 3.19 7.49
C CYS A 74 -4.38 1.78 7.39
N VAL A 75 -5.38 1.61 6.51
CA VAL A 75 -6.01 0.30 6.28
C VAL A 75 -5.01 -0.68 5.66
N LEU A 76 -4.21 -0.25 4.69
CA LEU A 76 -3.17 -1.08 4.09
C LEU A 76 -2.14 -1.54 5.14
N GLY A 77 -1.68 -0.63 6.00
CA GLY A 77 -0.76 -0.96 7.09
C GLY A 77 -1.36 -1.91 8.11
N ALA A 78 -2.64 -1.75 8.45
CA ALA A 78 -3.35 -2.66 9.34
C ALA A 78 -3.49 -4.07 8.73
N LEU A 79 -3.79 -4.17 7.43
CA LEU A 79 -3.84 -5.45 6.71
C LEU A 79 -2.47 -6.13 6.70
N ALA A 80 -1.41 -5.38 6.35
CA ALA A 80 -0.05 -5.90 6.32
C ALA A 80 0.43 -6.35 7.71
N PHE A 81 0.09 -5.60 8.77
CA PHE A 81 0.38 -6.00 10.15
C PHE A 81 -0.36 -7.28 10.56
N CYS A 82 -1.65 -7.40 10.21
CA CYS A 82 -2.45 -8.59 10.48
C CYS A 82 -1.89 -9.82 9.75
N ALA A 83 -1.53 -9.66 8.47
CA ALA A 83 -0.92 -10.69 7.65
C ALA A 83 0.46 -11.11 8.19
N TRP A 84 1.24 -10.17 8.75
CA TRP A 84 2.55 -10.49 9.32
C TRP A 84 2.48 -11.17 10.70
N ARG A 85 1.62 -10.69 11.61
CA ARG A 85 1.70 -11.06 13.03
C ARG A 85 0.67 -12.08 13.50
N ILE A 86 -0.49 -12.16 12.83
CA ILE A 86 -1.66 -12.87 13.35
C ILE A 86 -2.06 -14.05 12.46
N TRP A 87 -2.13 -13.88 11.13
CA TRP A 87 -2.60 -14.94 10.21
C TRP A 87 -1.81 -15.01 8.89
N PRO A 88 -0.54 -15.44 8.90
CA PRO A 88 0.33 -15.42 7.71
C PRO A 88 -0.12 -16.33 6.55
N GLU A 89 -0.89 -17.38 6.82
CA GLU A 89 -1.37 -18.34 5.80
C GLU A 89 -2.76 -18.02 5.23
N ARG A 90 -3.47 -17.01 5.77
CA ARG A 90 -4.81 -16.70 5.28
C ARG A 90 -4.76 -16.03 3.91
N ARG A 91 -4.95 -16.84 2.87
CA ARG A 91 -5.13 -16.36 1.48
C ARG A 91 -6.21 -15.28 1.36
N SER A 92 -7.24 -15.31 2.21
CA SER A 92 -8.28 -14.27 2.27
C SER A 92 -7.73 -12.87 2.57
N LEU A 93 -6.68 -12.76 3.40
CA LEU A 93 -6.05 -11.47 3.71
C LEU A 93 -5.25 -10.94 2.53
N LEU A 94 -4.49 -11.79 1.85
CA LEU A 94 -3.77 -11.41 0.62
C LEU A 94 -4.75 -10.98 -0.49
N MET A 95 -5.88 -11.67 -0.63
CA MET A 95 -6.95 -11.26 -1.56
C MET A 95 -7.55 -9.91 -1.16
N ALA A 96 -7.75 -9.66 0.14
CA ALA A 96 -8.21 -8.37 0.64
C ALA A 96 -7.20 -7.25 0.38
N GLU A 97 -5.89 -7.50 0.55
CA GLU A 97 -4.82 -6.55 0.22
C GLU A 97 -4.80 -6.21 -1.27
N VAL A 98 -4.95 -7.19 -2.15
CA VAL A 98 -5.02 -6.96 -3.61
C VAL A 98 -6.28 -6.18 -3.97
N ALA A 99 -7.44 -6.55 -3.41
CA ALA A 99 -8.69 -5.84 -3.64
C ALA A 99 -8.59 -4.38 -3.15
N TRP A 100 -8.06 -4.15 -1.95
CA TRP A 100 -7.84 -2.81 -1.40
C TRP A 100 -6.83 -2.01 -2.23
N SER A 101 -5.77 -2.66 -2.70
CA SER A 101 -4.76 -2.07 -3.55
C SER A 101 -5.30 -1.66 -4.92
N SER A 102 -6.20 -2.47 -5.49
CA SER A 102 -6.86 -2.18 -6.76
C SER A 102 -7.78 -0.95 -6.67
N LEU A 103 -8.44 -0.74 -5.52
CA LEU A 103 -9.23 0.46 -5.26
C LEU A 103 -8.33 1.72 -5.19
N GLY A 104 -7.15 1.58 -4.58
CA GLY A 104 -6.12 2.62 -4.60
C GLY A 104 -5.68 2.96 -6.02
N LEU A 105 -5.40 1.94 -6.84
CA LEU A 105 -5.01 2.13 -8.24
C LEU A 105 -6.07 2.89 -9.06
N LEU A 106 -7.35 2.56 -8.89
CA LEU A 106 -8.43 3.26 -9.58
C LEU A 106 -8.42 4.76 -9.23
N THR A 107 -8.19 5.08 -7.96
CA THR A 107 -8.07 6.46 -7.47
C THR A 107 -6.86 7.16 -8.08
N VAL A 108 -5.71 6.50 -8.15
CA VAL A 108 -4.49 7.01 -8.80
C VAL A 108 -4.75 7.35 -10.26
N LEU A 109 -5.38 6.45 -11.02
CA LEU A 109 -5.67 6.67 -12.44
C LEU A 109 -6.57 7.91 -12.64
N TYR A 110 -7.57 8.09 -11.78
CA TYR A 110 -8.42 9.28 -11.80
C TYR A 110 -7.62 10.57 -11.53
N LEU A 111 -6.74 10.57 -10.52
CA LEU A 111 -5.95 11.74 -10.16
C LEU A 111 -4.90 12.08 -11.22
N VAL A 112 -4.19 11.10 -11.74
CA VAL A 112 -3.22 11.30 -12.84
C VAL A 112 -3.93 11.86 -14.08
N TYR A 113 -5.13 11.35 -14.40
CA TYR A 113 -5.94 11.90 -15.47
C TYR A 113 -6.30 13.38 -15.22
N ALA A 114 -6.69 13.73 -13.99
CA ALA A 114 -6.96 15.12 -13.64
C ALA A 114 -5.70 16.00 -13.79
N GLU A 115 -4.56 15.58 -13.24
CA GLU A 115 -3.28 16.30 -13.32
C GLU A 115 -2.86 16.60 -14.77
N ILE A 116 -2.86 15.58 -15.63
CA ILE A 116 -2.36 15.70 -17.00
C ILE A 116 -3.39 16.39 -17.91
N VAL A 117 -4.66 15.95 -17.87
CA VAL A 117 -5.65 16.36 -18.88
C VAL A 117 -6.40 17.63 -18.46
N ARG A 118 -6.61 17.85 -17.15
CA ARG A 118 -7.41 18.99 -16.66
C ARG A 118 -6.55 20.14 -16.18
N LEU A 119 -5.43 19.85 -15.51
CA LEU A 119 -4.58 20.89 -14.93
C LEU A 119 -3.36 21.24 -15.79
N ASP A 120 -2.88 20.31 -16.61
CA ASP A 120 -1.62 20.39 -17.36
C ASP A 120 -0.43 20.67 -16.44
N ALA A 121 -0.47 20.08 -15.24
CA ALA A 121 0.53 20.26 -14.19
C ALA A 121 0.64 19.00 -13.33
N ILE A 122 1.85 18.68 -12.91
CA ILE A 122 2.18 17.48 -12.13
C ILE A 122 2.56 17.88 -10.72
N CYS A 123 2.01 17.18 -9.72
CA CYS A 123 2.45 17.31 -8.34
C CYS A 123 3.46 16.21 -7.98
N ALA A 124 4.68 16.59 -7.58
CA ALA A 124 5.71 15.64 -7.18
C ALA A 124 5.29 14.79 -5.96
N TRP A 125 4.56 15.39 -5.02
CA TRP A 125 4.05 14.70 -3.84
C TRP A 125 2.92 13.72 -4.17
N CYS A 126 1.94 14.12 -5.00
CA CYS A 126 0.88 13.22 -5.46
C CYS A 126 1.49 12.06 -6.27
N THR A 127 2.43 12.35 -7.16
CA THR A 127 3.15 11.33 -7.93
C THR A 127 3.89 10.35 -7.01
N SER A 128 4.49 10.83 -5.92
CA SER A 128 5.13 9.97 -4.91
C SER A 128 4.11 9.01 -4.28
N LEU A 129 2.92 9.50 -3.91
CA LEU A 129 1.84 8.64 -3.42
C LEU A 129 1.35 7.64 -4.48
N HIS A 130 1.24 8.06 -5.74
CA HIS A 130 0.87 7.19 -6.86
C HIS A 130 1.85 6.03 -7.02
N VAL A 131 3.15 6.31 -6.94
CA VAL A 131 4.20 5.29 -6.99
C VAL A 131 4.12 4.33 -5.81
N ILE A 132 3.90 4.84 -4.59
CA ILE A 132 3.76 3.99 -3.40
C ILE A 132 2.58 3.02 -3.57
N ILE A 133 1.41 3.51 -4.01
CA ILE A 133 0.21 2.69 -4.23
C ILE A 133 0.47 1.62 -5.30
N LEU A 134 1.13 1.98 -6.40
CA LEU A 134 1.49 1.04 -7.45
C LEU A 134 2.44 -0.06 -6.94
N LEU A 135 3.46 0.31 -6.18
CA LEU A 135 4.39 -0.65 -5.58
C LEU A 135 3.67 -1.57 -4.59
N SER A 136 2.78 -1.03 -3.75
CA SER A 136 1.95 -1.83 -2.84
C SER A 136 1.13 -2.86 -3.59
N LEU A 137 0.46 -2.47 -4.69
CA LEU A 137 -0.29 -3.42 -5.53
C LEU A 137 0.60 -4.51 -6.12
N ILE A 138 1.76 -4.15 -6.68
CA ILE A 138 2.70 -5.12 -7.27
C ILE A 138 3.15 -6.12 -6.20
N ILE A 139 3.50 -5.63 -5.01
CA ILE A 139 3.91 -6.47 -3.89
C ILE A 139 2.75 -7.40 -3.49
N SER A 140 1.54 -6.88 -3.25
CA SER A 140 0.38 -7.69 -2.88
C SER A 140 0.05 -8.77 -3.92
N VAL A 141 0.08 -8.45 -5.21
CA VAL A 141 -0.14 -9.43 -6.30
C VAL A 141 0.96 -10.49 -6.31
N PHE A 142 2.22 -10.10 -6.09
CA PHE A 142 3.34 -11.01 -6.04
C PHE A 142 3.27 -11.96 -4.84
N LEU A 143 2.83 -11.48 -3.67
CA LEU A 143 2.56 -12.32 -2.50
C LEU A 143 1.38 -13.28 -2.77
N LEU A 144 0.31 -12.82 -3.42
CA LEU A 144 -0.85 -13.66 -3.72
C LEU A 144 -0.56 -14.72 -4.80
N SER A 145 0.35 -14.44 -5.74
CA SER A 145 0.72 -15.35 -6.84
C SER A 145 1.68 -16.46 -6.43
N ARG A 146 2.19 -16.45 -5.19
CA ARG A 146 3.07 -17.49 -4.63
C ARG A 146 2.47 -18.25 -3.45
N PRO A 147 1.28 -18.89 -3.57
CA PRO A 147 0.67 -19.63 -2.47
C PRO A 147 1.08 -21.12 -2.40
N GLY A 148 1.99 -21.61 -3.27
CA GLY A 148 2.19 -23.04 -3.52
C GLY A 148 3.57 -23.63 -3.20
N GLU A 149 4.48 -22.90 -2.55
CA GLU A 149 5.77 -23.47 -2.08
C GLU A 149 5.81 -23.65 -0.56
N ASP A 150 4.80 -23.12 0.13
CA ASP A 150 4.71 -22.98 1.59
C ASP A 150 3.76 -23.99 2.25
N GLU A 151 2.77 -24.53 1.53
CA GLU A 151 1.97 -25.68 2.01
C GLU A 151 2.77 -26.99 1.96
N GLU A 152 3.52 -27.24 0.87
CA GLU A 152 4.32 -28.49 0.72
C GLU A 152 5.48 -28.56 1.74
N MET A 153 6.12 -27.43 2.09
CA MET A 153 7.21 -27.42 3.06
C MET A 153 6.74 -27.61 4.51
N PHE A 154 5.49 -27.24 4.84
CA PHE A 154 4.94 -27.39 6.18
C PHE A 154 4.47 -28.83 6.44
N ASP A 155 3.93 -29.51 5.42
CA ASP A 155 3.64 -30.94 5.49
C ASP A 155 4.94 -31.77 5.66
N ASP A 156 6.03 -31.39 4.98
CA ASP A 156 7.32 -32.06 5.10
C ASP A 156 7.96 -31.90 6.51
N GLU A 157 7.84 -30.73 7.15
CA GLU A 157 8.35 -30.48 8.51
C GLU A 157 7.50 -31.22 9.58
N GLU A 158 6.18 -31.34 9.39
CA GLU A 158 5.29 -32.06 10.32
C GLU A 158 5.47 -33.60 10.23
N GLU A 159 5.79 -34.15 9.06
CA GLU A 159 6.18 -35.56 8.91
C GLU A 159 7.56 -35.87 9.52
N GLU A 160 8.52 -34.93 9.49
CA GLU A 160 9.87 -35.15 10.04
C GLU A 160 9.91 -35.05 11.57
N GLU A 161 9.01 -34.27 12.18
CA GLU A 161 8.93 -34.08 13.64
C GLU A 161 8.03 -35.11 14.36
N ALA A 162 7.24 -35.90 13.62
CA ALA A 162 6.50 -37.01 14.21
C ALA A 162 7.47 -38.04 14.81
N PRO A 163 7.48 -38.27 16.14
CA PRO A 163 8.38 -39.24 16.74
C PRO A 163 8.01 -40.62 16.18
N LYS A 164 8.98 -41.27 15.52
CA LYS A 164 8.88 -42.69 15.18
C LYS A 164 8.62 -43.46 16.47
N VAL A 165 7.36 -43.77 16.75
CA VAL A 165 6.99 -44.71 17.80
C VAL A 165 7.54 -46.05 17.35
N VAL A 166 8.77 -46.33 17.78
CA VAL A 166 9.40 -47.63 17.64
C VAL A 166 8.53 -48.59 18.43
N ALA A 167 7.61 -49.25 17.72
CA ALA A 167 6.83 -50.35 18.23
C ALA A 167 7.82 -51.46 18.59
N LYS A 168 8.28 -51.47 19.85
CA LYS A 168 9.11 -52.53 20.39
C LYS A 168 8.22 -53.77 20.53
N ARG A 169 8.21 -54.60 19.48
CA ARG A 169 7.74 -55.98 19.56
C ARG A 169 8.70 -56.79 20.43
N ARG A 170 8.33 -57.01 21.69
CA ARG A 170 8.41 -58.28 22.46
C ARG A 170 8.47 -58.01 23.95
#